data_AF-A0A969I3P1-F1
#
_entry.id   AF-A0A969I3P1-F1
#
_cell.length_a   1.000
_cell.length_b   1.000
_cell.length_c   1.000
_cell.angle_alpha   90.00
_cell.angle_beta   90.00
_cell.angle_gamma   90.00
#
_symmetry.space_group_name_H-M   'P 1'
#
loop_
_entity.id
_entity.type
_entity.pdbx_description
1 polymer ?
#
loop_
_entity_poly.entity_id
_entity_poly.type
_entity_poly.pdbx_seq_one_letter_code
_entity_poly.pdbx_strand_id
1 'polypeptide(L)'
;MPPLRPALGAPQHVCTSHGPETQGTTRWTTETYGGQQIGDLDFGHPGTIVYFETLVQHLVQNYPTLDGVHLDFIRYGDQAYGYNAVSLDRFRRVHGLPANYRPTPADGLWSAWRRDRVTELVRRVYIRTKAFDPTIEVSAATITWGGIGSYNESDWPNSAAYRTVFQDWRSWLAEGIIDFAVPMHYFEEGNARSQAWYDGWIAWDHNHTGRRAIVPGVGAWLNTDLQVIHQINKALRPNENGQRLAGVALYSYNEPLAGTTFERRRTFMDQLKTSEFALPAAAPDWPWIVNPTTGHLQGIAIVGDTILSDYKVSLLKDGQWVRDIPTSYDGWYGTIDLEPGAYSIYIENPLTSESVQHEVIIEVGRVTNGP
;
A
#
# COMPACT_ATOMS: atom_id res chain seq x y z
N MET A 1 36.04 1.59 2.36
CA MET A 1 35.68 2.47 1.22
C MET A 1 34.39 3.18 1.62
N PRO A 2 34.26 4.51 1.44
CA PRO A 2 32.96 5.15 1.64
C PRO A 2 31.99 4.56 0.60
N PRO A 3 30.73 4.25 0.95
CA PRO A 3 29.76 3.80 -0.02
C PRO A 3 29.60 4.92 -1.06
N LEU A 4 29.83 4.57 -2.32
CA LEU A 4 29.46 5.41 -3.46
C LEU A 4 27.97 5.72 -3.29
N ARG A 5 27.65 6.95 -2.86
CA ARG A 5 26.30 7.47 -3.07
C ARG A 5 26.07 7.39 -4.57
N PRO A 6 25.07 6.67 -5.09
CA PRO A 6 24.64 6.91 -6.45
C PRO A 6 24.13 8.36 -6.43
N ALA A 7 24.98 9.30 -6.85
CA ALA A 7 24.58 10.69 -6.96
C ALA A 7 23.40 10.75 -7.93
N LEU A 8 22.43 11.64 -7.66
CA LEU A 8 21.49 12.06 -8.69
C LEU A 8 22.29 12.36 -9.97
N GLY A 9 21.98 11.66 -11.06
CA GLY A 9 22.74 11.72 -12.33
C GLY A 9 23.69 10.55 -12.60
N ALA A 10 23.86 9.59 -11.67
CA ALA A 10 24.57 8.35 -11.98
C ALA A 10 23.83 7.57 -13.08
N PRO A 11 24.52 6.99 -14.08
CA PRO A 11 23.87 6.29 -15.21
C PRO A 11 22.95 5.15 -14.78
N GLN A 12 23.27 4.50 -13.66
CA GLN A 12 22.52 3.36 -13.11
C GLN A 12 21.33 3.77 -12.22
N HIS A 13 21.22 5.06 -11.86
CA HIS A 13 20.17 5.52 -10.96
C HIS A 13 18.82 5.48 -11.68
N VAL A 14 17.76 4.99 -11.02
CA VAL A 14 16.43 4.79 -11.63
C VAL A 14 15.90 6.06 -12.31
N CYS A 15 16.05 7.24 -11.69
CA CYS A 15 15.65 8.51 -12.31
C CYS A 15 16.46 8.89 -13.56
N THR A 16 17.70 8.40 -13.69
CA THR A 16 18.53 8.64 -14.87
C THR A 16 18.22 7.62 -15.97
N SER A 17 18.15 6.32 -15.62
CA SER A 17 17.98 5.23 -16.57
C SER A 17 16.52 5.03 -17.02
N HIS A 18 15.55 5.52 -16.23
CA HIS A 18 14.11 5.31 -16.46
C HIS A 18 13.24 6.57 -16.27
N GLY A 19 13.88 7.76 -16.17
CA GLY A 19 13.21 9.04 -15.97
C GLY A 19 12.42 9.57 -17.18
N PRO A 20 11.81 10.76 -17.06
CA PRO A 20 10.89 11.30 -18.08
C PRO A 20 11.55 11.56 -19.45
N GLU A 21 12.87 11.79 -19.47
CA GLU A 21 13.65 12.04 -20.69
C GLU A 21 13.99 10.76 -21.49
N THR A 22 13.81 9.59 -20.89
CA THR A 22 14.03 8.30 -21.56
C THR A 22 12.87 7.98 -22.51
N GLN A 23 12.93 6.95 -23.36
CA GLN A 23 11.91 6.71 -24.40
C GLN A 23 11.41 5.26 -24.43
N GLY A 24 10.18 5.08 -24.92
CA GLY A 24 9.59 3.76 -25.11
C GLY A 24 9.49 2.97 -23.80
N THR A 25 9.83 1.69 -23.86
CA THR A 25 9.73 0.76 -22.72
C THR A 25 10.78 0.99 -21.63
N THR A 26 11.79 1.83 -21.86
CA THR A 26 12.76 2.18 -20.81
C THR A 26 12.27 3.31 -19.92
N ARG A 27 11.23 4.05 -20.34
CA ARG A 27 10.58 5.08 -19.52
C ARG A 27 9.60 4.43 -18.56
N TRP A 28 9.97 4.37 -17.29
CA TRP A 28 9.11 3.82 -16.23
C TRP A 28 8.24 4.90 -15.57
N THR A 29 8.55 6.15 -15.84
CA THR A 29 7.82 7.29 -15.32
C THR A 29 6.44 7.46 -15.94
N THR A 30 5.57 8.13 -15.19
CA THR A 30 4.17 8.32 -15.56
C THR A 30 4.00 9.47 -16.55
N GLU A 31 2.98 9.34 -17.38
CA GLU A 31 2.49 10.39 -18.27
C GLU A 31 1.11 10.85 -17.76
N THR A 32 0.82 12.14 -17.91
CA THR A 32 -0.53 12.65 -17.67
C THR A 32 -1.46 12.36 -18.84
N TYR A 33 -2.78 12.43 -18.64
CA TYR A 33 -3.74 12.27 -19.72
C TYR A 33 -3.46 13.20 -20.92
N GLY A 34 -3.00 14.42 -20.65
CA GLY A 34 -2.62 15.43 -21.64
C GLY A 34 -1.27 15.21 -22.32
N GLY A 35 -0.53 14.15 -21.98
CA GLY A 35 0.74 13.80 -22.63
C GLY A 35 1.98 14.36 -21.96
N GLN A 36 1.85 15.01 -20.81
CA GLN A 36 3.01 15.54 -20.07
C GLN A 36 3.73 14.40 -19.34
N GLN A 37 5.04 14.29 -19.51
CA GLN A 37 5.87 13.35 -18.75
C GLN A 37 6.14 13.92 -17.35
N ILE A 38 5.99 13.09 -16.32
CA ILE A 38 6.18 13.46 -14.91
C ILE A 38 7.31 12.62 -14.32
N GLY A 39 8.04 13.11 -13.32
CA GLY A 39 9.17 12.39 -12.71
C GLY A 39 8.78 11.20 -11.84
N ASP A 40 7.49 10.99 -11.56
CA ASP A 40 6.98 9.91 -10.72
C ASP A 40 6.98 8.58 -11.48
N LEU A 41 7.34 7.48 -10.82
CA LEU A 41 7.26 6.14 -11.41
C LEU A 41 5.81 5.69 -11.60
N ASP A 42 5.53 4.98 -12.69
CA ASP A 42 4.20 4.49 -13.03
C ASP A 42 4.01 3.06 -12.52
N PHE A 43 3.03 2.83 -11.64
CA PHE A 43 2.76 1.49 -11.10
C PHE A 43 2.26 0.51 -12.17
N GLY A 44 1.72 1.00 -13.29
CA GLY A 44 1.35 0.16 -14.43
C GLY A 44 2.54 -0.29 -15.28
N HIS A 45 3.75 0.26 -15.04
CA HIS A 45 4.98 -0.21 -15.66
C HIS A 45 5.59 -1.37 -14.84
N PRO A 46 5.78 -2.57 -15.39
CA PRO A 46 6.31 -3.73 -14.66
C PRO A 46 7.67 -3.49 -13.99
N GLY A 47 8.56 -2.75 -14.66
CA GLY A 47 9.86 -2.37 -14.12
C GLY A 47 9.76 -1.60 -12.79
N THR A 48 8.75 -0.74 -12.62
CA THR A 48 8.48 -0.02 -11.37
C THR A 48 8.17 -0.99 -10.23
N ILE A 49 7.27 -1.96 -10.49
CA ILE A 49 6.84 -2.94 -9.50
C ILE A 49 8.02 -3.81 -9.04
N VAL A 50 8.75 -4.39 -10.01
CA VAL A 50 9.91 -5.25 -9.73
C VAL A 50 11.02 -4.47 -9.02
N TYR A 51 11.25 -3.21 -9.40
CA TYR A 51 12.25 -2.36 -8.76
C TYR A 51 11.96 -2.11 -7.29
N PHE A 52 10.74 -1.69 -6.94
CA PHE A 52 10.36 -1.44 -5.54
C PHE A 52 10.34 -2.73 -4.72
N GLU A 53 9.85 -3.84 -5.29
CA GLU A 53 9.91 -5.14 -4.63
C GLU A 53 11.36 -5.55 -4.33
N THR A 54 12.26 -5.39 -5.30
CA THR A 54 13.69 -5.72 -5.14
C THR A 54 14.34 -4.80 -4.10
N LEU A 55 13.98 -3.52 -4.08
CA LEU A 55 14.48 -2.57 -3.09
C LEU A 55 14.10 -2.98 -1.67
N VAL A 56 12.82 -3.31 -1.43
CA VAL A 56 12.37 -3.74 -0.10
C VAL A 56 13.01 -5.07 0.30
N GLN A 57 13.09 -6.04 -0.61
CA GLN A 57 13.79 -7.30 -0.35
C GLN A 57 15.25 -7.07 0.05
N HIS A 58 15.95 -6.18 -0.66
CA HIS A 58 17.32 -5.82 -0.32
C HIS A 58 17.42 -5.22 1.08
N LEU A 59 16.48 -4.33 1.47
CA LEU A 59 16.46 -3.74 2.81
C LEU A 59 16.25 -4.81 3.89
N VAL A 60 15.21 -5.64 3.80
CA VAL A 60 14.94 -6.65 4.84
C VAL A 60 16.09 -7.67 4.96
N GLN A 61 16.71 -8.06 3.84
CA GLN A 61 17.83 -9.00 3.82
C GLN A 61 19.14 -8.44 4.42
N ASN A 62 19.37 -7.13 4.28
CA ASN A 62 20.63 -6.51 4.70
C ASN A 62 20.54 -5.77 6.05
N TYR A 63 19.33 -5.60 6.59
CA TYR A 63 19.08 -4.98 7.89
C TYR A 63 18.23 -5.93 8.77
N PRO A 64 18.83 -6.99 9.35
CA PRO A 64 18.09 -8.04 10.07
C PRO A 64 17.46 -7.58 11.39
N THR A 65 17.73 -6.36 11.84
CA THR A 65 17.11 -5.75 13.03
C THR A 65 15.99 -4.77 12.66
N LEU A 66 15.49 -4.82 11.43
CA LEU A 66 14.42 -3.94 10.97
C LEU A 66 13.08 -4.45 11.52
N ASP A 67 12.41 -3.64 12.33
CA ASP A 67 11.10 -4.02 12.90
C ASP A 67 9.94 -3.85 11.89
N GLY A 68 10.10 -2.99 10.88
CA GLY A 68 9.03 -2.73 9.93
C GLY A 68 9.44 -1.99 8.66
N VAL A 69 8.61 -2.13 7.63
CA VAL A 69 8.65 -1.43 6.35
C VAL A 69 7.44 -0.48 6.31
N HIS A 70 7.70 0.83 6.24
CA HIS A 70 6.65 1.84 6.13
C HIS A 70 6.63 2.47 4.72
N LEU A 71 5.50 2.35 4.03
CA LEU A 71 5.30 2.81 2.67
C LEU A 71 4.66 4.21 2.66
N ASP A 72 5.39 5.22 2.19
CA ASP A 72 4.84 6.53 1.86
C ASP A 72 4.80 6.72 0.34
N PHE A 73 3.93 7.59 -0.15
CA PHE A 73 3.73 7.88 -1.59
C PHE A 73 3.37 6.66 -2.45
N ILE A 74 2.85 5.58 -1.85
CA ILE A 74 2.36 4.39 -2.56
C ILE A 74 1.00 4.66 -3.23
N ARG A 75 1.00 5.53 -4.25
CA ARG A 75 -0.18 6.09 -4.93
C ARG A 75 0.22 6.90 -6.16
N TYR A 76 -0.74 7.24 -7.02
CA TYR A 76 -0.53 8.26 -8.06
C TYR A 76 -0.63 9.69 -7.49
N GLY A 77 -0.12 10.66 -8.24
CA GLY A 77 -0.16 12.08 -7.87
C GLY A 77 -1.53 12.75 -8.10
N ASP A 78 -2.24 12.36 -9.16
CA ASP A 78 -3.50 12.97 -9.59
C ASP A 78 -4.32 12.00 -10.45
N GLN A 79 -5.62 12.28 -10.61
CA GLN A 79 -6.52 11.47 -11.44
C GLN A 79 -6.08 11.43 -12.91
N ALA A 80 -5.37 12.44 -13.40
CA ALA A 80 -4.83 12.49 -14.75
C ALA A 80 -3.56 11.66 -14.94
N TYR A 81 -2.98 11.04 -13.90
CA TYR A 81 -1.71 10.29 -14.01
C TYR A 81 -1.95 8.82 -14.41
N GLY A 82 -0.89 8.10 -14.76
CA GLY A 82 -0.92 6.67 -15.07
C GLY A 82 -0.82 6.32 -16.55
N TYR A 83 -0.68 7.31 -17.44
CA TYR A 83 -0.78 7.13 -18.88
C TYR A 83 0.53 6.67 -19.54
N ASN A 84 1.44 6.05 -18.78
CA ASN A 84 2.63 5.42 -19.35
C ASN A 84 2.24 4.46 -20.49
N ALA A 85 2.98 4.50 -21.61
CA ALA A 85 2.64 3.73 -22.81
C ALA A 85 2.57 2.21 -22.56
N VAL A 86 3.49 1.66 -21.76
CA VAL A 86 3.48 0.23 -21.40
C VAL A 86 2.26 -0.11 -20.55
N SER A 87 1.89 0.76 -19.61
CA SER A 87 0.68 0.60 -18.79
C SER A 87 -0.58 0.60 -19.66
N LEU A 88 -0.71 1.55 -20.59
CA LEU A 88 -1.83 1.63 -21.52
C LEU A 88 -1.95 0.40 -22.41
N ASP A 89 -0.82 -0.09 -22.95
CA ASP A 89 -0.82 -1.26 -23.82
C ASP A 89 -1.20 -2.53 -23.07
N ARG A 90 -0.75 -2.69 -21.81
CA ARG A 90 -1.20 -3.78 -20.94
C ARG A 90 -2.68 -3.69 -20.64
N PHE A 91 -3.17 -2.51 -20.24
CA PHE A 91 -4.59 -2.27 -19.99
C PHE A 91 -5.45 -2.61 -21.22
N ARG A 92 -5.07 -2.14 -22.41
CA ARG A 92 -5.80 -2.42 -23.65
C ARG A 92 -5.87 -3.91 -23.91
N ARG A 93 -4.76 -4.63 -23.76
CA ARG A 93 -4.69 -6.08 -23.98
C ARG A 93 -5.62 -6.84 -23.03
N VAL A 94 -5.55 -6.54 -21.73
CA VAL A 94 -6.33 -7.20 -20.69
C VAL A 94 -7.84 -7.00 -20.89
N HIS A 95 -8.25 -5.84 -21.39
CA HIS A 95 -9.65 -5.52 -21.63
C HIS A 95 -10.10 -5.71 -23.09
N GLY A 96 -9.25 -6.25 -23.98
CA GLY A 96 -9.59 -6.44 -25.39
C GLY A 96 -9.93 -5.15 -26.16
N LEU A 97 -9.31 -4.03 -25.77
CA LEU A 97 -9.59 -2.70 -26.32
C LEU A 97 -8.70 -2.39 -27.55
N PRO A 98 -9.17 -1.55 -28.49
CA PRO A 98 -8.38 -1.13 -29.64
C PRO A 98 -7.04 -0.49 -29.26
N ALA A 99 -6.02 -0.68 -30.10
CA ALA A 99 -4.66 -0.14 -29.86
C ALA A 99 -4.61 1.40 -29.71
N ASN A 100 -5.58 2.12 -30.31
CA ASN A 100 -5.69 3.57 -30.19
C ASN A 100 -6.63 4.04 -29.06
N TYR A 101 -7.25 3.12 -28.31
CA TYR A 101 -8.13 3.48 -27.21
C TYR A 101 -7.35 4.22 -26.12
N ARG A 102 -7.78 5.43 -25.75
CA ARG A 102 -7.19 6.17 -24.64
C ARG A 102 -8.29 6.48 -23.62
N PRO A 103 -8.28 5.84 -22.44
CA PRO A 103 -9.33 6.04 -21.45
C PRO A 103 -9.34 7.48 -20.93
N THR A 104 -10.51 8.04 -20.66
CA THR A 104 -10.59 9.31 -19.94
C THR A 104 -10.10 9.14 -18.50
N PRO A 105 -9.65 10.20 -17.79
CA PRO A 105 -9.19 10.08 -16.40
C PRO A 105 -10.22 9.46 -15.45
N ALA A 106 -11.51 9.62 -15.75
CA ALA A 106 -12.63 9.10 -14.96
C ALA A 106 -13.20 7.76 -15.49
N ASP A 107 -12.57 7.15 -16.50
CA ASP A 107 -12.94 5.82 -16.98
C ASP A 107 -12.83 4.81 -15.82
N GLY A 108 -13.90 4.04 -15.60
CA GLY A 108 -14.01 3.11 -14.48
C GLY A 108 -13.04 1.95 -14.56
N LEU A 109 -12.86 1.36 -15.75
CA LEU A 109 -11.92 0.27 -15.98
C LEU A 109 -10.48 0.74 -15.82
N TRP A 110 -10.16 1.93 -16.33
CA TRP A 110 -8.83 2.51 -16.18
C TRP A 110 -8.50 2.91 -14.74
N SER A 111 -9.50 3.41 -14.01
CA SER A 111 -9.34 3.71 -12.59
C SER A 111 -9.15 2.44 -11.76
N ALA A 112 -9.86 1.36 -12.10
CA ALA A 112 -9.65 0.05 -11.48
C ALA A 112 -8.26 -0.49 -11.79
N TRP A 113 -7.85 -0.47 -13.06
CA TRP A 113 -6.50 -0.87 -13.49
C TRP A 113 -5.42 -0.18 -12.66
N ARG A 114 -5.46 1.15 -12.55
CA ARG A 114 -4.47 1.91 -11.77
C ARG A 114 -4.46 1.53 -10.28
N ARG A 115 -5.64 1.35 -9.65
CA ARG A 115 -5.73 0.87 -8.26
C ARG A 115 -5.14 -0.52 -8.09
N ASP A 116 -5.43 -1.43 -9.03
CA ASP A 116 -4.97 -2.81 -8.97
C ASP A 116 -3.45 -2.88 -9.07
N ARG A 117 -2.81 -2.01 -9.87
CA ARG A 117 -1.35 -1.95 -9.98
C ARG A 117 -0.67 -1.42 -8.72
N VAL A 118 -1.26 -0.44 -8.04
CA VAL A 118 -0.74 0.01 -6.72
C VAL A 118 -0.90 -1.11 -5.70
N THR A 119 -2.07 -1.75 -5.67
CA THR A 119 -2.40 -2.84 -4.75
C THR A 119 -1.51 -4.07 -4.98
N GLU A 120 -1.17 -4.37 -6.24
CA GLU A 120 -0.22 -5.42 -6.61
C GLU A 120 1.15 -5.19 -5.97
N LEU A 121 1.69 -3.97 -6.01
CA LEU A 121 2.95 -3.65 -5.36
C LEU A 121 2.87 -3.84 -3.84
N VAL A 122 1.80 -3.34 -3.21
CA VAL A 122 1.59 -3.49 -1.76
C VAL A 122 1.57 -4.97 -1.38
N ARG A 123 0.81 -5.79 -2.12
CA ARG A 123 0.71 -7.24 -1.88
C ARG A 123 2.05 -7.94 -2.04
N ARG A 124 2.81 -7.61 -3.09
CA ARG A 124 4.16 -8.15 -3.31
C ARG A 124 5.09 -7.81 -2.15
N VAL A 125 5.17 -6.53 -1.80
CA VAL A 125 6.00 -6.06 -0.69
C VAL A 125 5.64 -6.81 0.60
N TYR A 126 4.36 -6.91 0.92
CA TYR A 126 3.91 -7.65 2.10
C TYR A 126 4.36 -9.12 2.08
N ILE A 127 4.03 -9.85 1.01
CA ILE A 127 4.34 -11.28 0.94
C ILE A 127 5.86 -11.52 0.93
N ARG A 128 6.64 -10.70 0.22
CA ARG A 128 8.12 -10.83 0.21
C ARG A 128 8.73 -10.52 1.57
N THR A 129 8.23 -9.51 2.27
CA THR A 129 8.66 -9.20 3.64
C THR A 129 8.35 -10.36 4.57
N LYS A 130 7.11 -10.87 4.58
CA LYS A 130 6.71 -11.99 5.44
C LYS A 130 7.41 -13.30 5.09
N ALA A 131 7.79 -13.51 3.82
CA ALA A 131 8.57 -14.67 3.39
C ALA A 131 10.00 -14.65 3.94
N PHE A 132 10.58 -13.45 4.13
CA PHE A 132 11.89 -13.27 4.73
C PHE A 132 11.83 -13.39 6.25
N ASP A 133 10.96 -12.59 6.88
CA ASP A 133 10.73 -12.62 8.31
C ASP A 133 9.25 -12.22 8.59
N PRO A 134 8.41 -13.16 9.09
CA PRO A 134 7.00 -12.89 9.33
C PRO A 134 6.75 -11.88 10.46
N THR A 135 7.76 -11.56 11.27
CA THR A 135 7.67 -10.60 12.38
C THR A 135 7.77 -9.15 11.92
N ILE A 136 8.38 -8.88 10.75
CA ILE A 136 8.55 -7.52 10.23
C ILE A 136 7.19 -6.94 9.85
N GLU A 137 6.84 -5.81 10.45
CA GLU A 137 5.59 -5.09 10.17
C GLU A 137 5.62 -4.40 8.80
N VAL A 138 4.48 -4.30 8.13
CA VAL A 138 4.32 -3.56 6.87
C VAL A 138 3.20 -2.55 7.04
N SER A 139 3.48 -1.27 6.90
CA SER A 139 2.47 -0.22 7.05
C SER A 139 2.53 0.78 5.91
N ALA A 140 1.50 1.63 5.80
CA ALA A 140 1.46 2.65 4.75
C ALA A 140 0.89 3.98 5.26
N ALA A 141 1.51 5.10 4.86
CA ALA A 141 0.93 6.43 4.98
C ALA A 141 -0.11 6.65 3.87
N THR A 142 -1.33 7.01 4.25
CA THR A 142 -2.47 7.00 3.33
C THR A 142 -3.25 8.31 3.28
N ILE A 143 -3.85 8.58 2.12
CA ILE A 143 -4.46 9.86 1.80
C ILE A 143 -5.86 9.96 2.38
N THR A 144 -6.17 11.14 2.91
CA THR A 144 -7.49 11.52 3.41
C THR A 144 -7.86 12.93 2.96
N TRP A 145 -7.35 13.39 1.82
CA TRP A 145 -7.58 14.75 1.32
C TRP A 145 -9.06 15.09 1.17
N GLY A 146 -9.48 16.11 1.93
CA GLY A 146 -10.90 16.42 2.10
C GLY A 146 -11.64 15.30 2.85
N GLY A 147 -12.72 15.65 3.53
CA GLY A 147 -13.60 14.63 4.12
C GLY A 147 -14.18 13.68 3.07
N ILE A 148 -14.71 12.55 3.53
CA ILE A 148 -15.41 11.56 2.70
C ILE A 148 -16.92 11.76 2.72
N GLY A 149 -17.39 12.99 2.54
CA GLY A 149 -18.83 13.27 2.46
C GLY A 149 -19.57 13.04 3.78
N SER A 150 -20.49 12.08 3.79
CA SER A 150 -21.32 11.76 4.96
C SER A 150 -20.67 10.76 5.92
N TYR A 151 -19.46 10.29 5.62
CA TYR A 151 -18.72 9.29 6.39
C TYR A 151 -19.45 7.94 6.49
N ASN A 152 -20.26 7.63 5.48
CA ASN A 152 -20.91 6.33 5.31
C ASN A 152 -20.16 5.48 4.30
N GLU A 153 -20.36 4.17 4.36
CA GLU A 153 -19.68 3.19 3.50
C GLU A 153 -19.73 3.51 2.00
N SER A 154 -20.86 4.06 1.54
CA SER A 154 -21.07 4.48 0.14
C SER A 154 -20.19 5.64 -0.30
N ASP A 155 -19.54 6.35 0.62
CA ASP A 155 -18.70 7.50 0.31
C ASP A 155 -17.26 7.12 -0.05
N TRP A 156 -16.79 5.92 0.35
CA TRP A 156 -15.42 5.46 0.09
C TRP A 156 -15.00 5.59 -1.39
N PRO A 157 -15.83 5.18 -2.38
CA PRO A 157 -15.48 5.32 -3.79
C PRO A 157 -15.32 6.77 -4.27
N ASN A 158 -15.85 7.75 -3.51
CA ASN A 158 -15.74 9.17 -3.81
C ASN A 158 -14.58 9.86 -3.08
N SER A 159 -13.91 9.16 -2.15
CA SER A 159 -12.74 9.69 -1.44
C SER A 159 -11.61 10.05 -2.40
N ALA A 160 -10.78 11.03 -2.02
CA ALA A 160 -9.58 11.35 -2.79
C ALA A 160 -8.64 10.15 -2.90
N ALA A 161 -8.50 9.36 -1.83
CA ALA A 161 -7.72 8.13 -1.80
C ALA A 161 -8.11 7.17 -2.94
N TYR A 162 -9.40 6.83 -3.02
CA TYR A 162 -9.89 5.84 -3.96
C TYR A 162 -9.96 6.36 -5.41
N ARG A 163 -10.50 7.57 -5.59
CA ARG A 163 -10.86 8.10 -6.92
C ARG A 163 -9.75 8.91 -7.56
N THR A 164 -8.97 9.65 -6.78
CA THR A 164 -8.02 10.63 -7.32
C THR A 164 -6.61 10.06 -7.39
N VAL A 165 -6.16 9.40 -6.31
CA VAL A 165 -4.78 8.91 -6.21
C VAL A 165 -4.65 7.38 -6.27
N PHE A 166 -5.78 6.67 -6.40
CA PHE A 166 -5.85 5.21 -6.55
C PHE A 166 -5.19 4.41 -5.42
N GLN A 167 -5.26 4.95 -4.19
CA GLN A 167 -4.71 4.37 -2.97
C GLN A 167 -5.84 3.70 -2.16
N ASP A 168 -6.22 2.48 -2.55
CA ASP A 168 -7.35 1.75 -1.94
C ASP A 168 -6.99 1.10 -0.60
N TRP A 169 -6.52 1.92 0.35
CA TRP A 169 -6.00 1.45 1.62
C TRP A 169 -7.02 0.71 2.49
N ARG A 170 -8.32 1.00 2.33
CA ARG A 170 -9.37 0.26 3.01
C ARG A 170 -9.39 -1.20 2.56
N SER A 171 -9.30 -1.45 1.25
CA SER A 171 -9.18 -2.80 0.72
C SER A 171 -7.88 -3.46 1.17
N TRP A 172 -6.78 -2.72 1.35
CA TRP A 172 -5.54 -3.28 1.86
C TRP A 172 -5.64 -3.78 3.32
N LEU A 173 -6.37 -3.06 4.17
CA LEU A 173 -6.68 -3.49 5.54
C LEU A 173 -7.66 -4.67 5.59
N ALA A 174 -8.67 -4.66 4.71
CA ALA A 174 -9.64 -5.75 4.60
C ALA A 174 -8.99 -7.03 4.05
N GLU A 175 -8.15 -6.88 3.03
CA GLU A 175 -7.38 -7.98 2.45
C GLU A 175 -6.22 -8.40 3.36
N GLY A 176 -5.72 -7.53 4.24
CA GLY A 176 -4.66 -7.83 5.21
C GLY A 176 -3.22 -7.68 4.68
N ILE A 177 -3.04 -7.00 3.55
CA ILE A 177 -1.74 -6.85 2.85
C ILE A 177 -0.92 -5.65 3.36
N ILE A 178 -1.36 -5.06 4.46
CA ILE A 178 -0.59 -4.20 5.37
C ILE A 178 -1.00 -4.58 6.79
N ASP A 179 -0.10 -4.46 7.76
CA ASP A 179 -0.37 -4.69 9.18
C ASP A 179 -1.16 -3.52 9.79
N PHE A 180 -0.86 -2.29 9.37
CA PHE A 180 -1.66 -1.13 9.72
C PHE A 180 -1.55 0.00 8.70
N ALA A 181 -2.61 0.81 8.61
CA ALA A 181 -2.60 2.05 7.86
C ALA A 181 -2.29 3.23 8.79
N VAL A 182 -1.66 4.26 8.23
CA VAL A 182 -1.47 5.58 8.84
C VAL A 182 -2.18 6.63 7.98
N PRO A 183 -3.51 6.77 8.08
CA PRO A 183 -4.25 7.81 7.38
C PRO A 183 -3.77 9.20 7.83
N MET A 184 -3.34 10.01 6.88
CA MET A 184 -2.74 11.32 7.10
C MET A 184 -3.82 12.39 7.31
N HIS A 185 -4.50 12.36 8.46
CA HIS A 185 -5.52 13.34 8.88
C HIS A 185 -4.92 14.71 9.22
N TYR A 186 -4.23 15.28 8.24
CA TYR A 186 -3.46 16.50 8.37
C TYR A 186 -4.38 17.71 8.20
N PHE A 187 -5.13 17.98 9.27
CA PHE A 187 -6.15 19.02 9.31
C PHE A 187 -5.88 20.02 10.43
N GLU A 188 -6.09 21.29 10.13
CA GLU A 188 -6.01 22.39 11.09
C GLU A 188 -7.22 22.38 12.03
N GLU A 189 -6.98 22.20 13.32
CA GLU A 189 -8.00 22.17 14.37
C GLU A 189 -8.68 23.54 14.55
N GLY A 190 -7.95 24.63 14.26
CA GLY A 190 -8.45 26.01 14.35
C GLY A 190 -9.48 26.39 13.28
N ASN A 191 -9.67 25.54 12.26
CA ASN A 191 -10.61 25.77 11.18
C ASN A 191 -11.79 24.80 11.27
N ALA A 192 -13.02 25.31 11.37
CA ALA A 192 -14.22 24.48 11.59
C ALA A 192 -14.43 23.40 10.51
N ARG A 193 -14.07 23.67 9.25
CA ARG A 193 -14.21 22.68 8.16
C ARG A 193 -13.16 21.57 8.30
N SER A 194 -11.92 21.94 8.56
CA SER A 194 -10.81 21.00 8.77
C SER A 194 -11.02 20.16 10.04
N GLN A 195 -11.52 20.77 11.12
CA GLN A 195 -11.92 20.06 12.34
C GLN A 195 -13.01 19.03 12.05
N ALA A 196 -14.08 19.40 11.32
CA ALA A 196 -15.12 18.46 10.92
C ALA A 196 -14.56 17.31 10.07
N TRP A 197 -13.56 17.59 9.24
CA TRP A 197 -12.88 16.55 8.49
C TRP A 197 -12.12 15.58 9.38
N TYR A 198 -11.32 16.09 10.31
CA TYR A 198 -10.60 15.27 11.29
C TYR A 198 -11.56 14.40 12.09
N ASP A 199 -12.61 14.99 12.66
CA ASP A 199 -13.58 14.29 13.51
C ASP A 199 -14.31 13.18 12.76
N GLY A 200 -14.76 13.46 11.53
CA GLY A 200 -15.41 12.46 10.70
C GLY A 200 -14.46 11.32 10.29
N TRP A 201 -13.19 11.63 10.02
CA TRP A 201 -12.19 10.62 9.69
C TRP A 201 -11.81 9.74 10.88
N ILE A 202 -11.72 10.29 12.10
CA ILE A 202 -11.53 9.47 13.31
C ILE A 202 -12.73 8.54 13.52
N ALA A 203 -13.96 9.04 13.34
CA ALA A 203 -15.17 8.23 13.43
C ALA A 203 -15.21 7.12 12.35
N TRP A 204 -14.73 7.42 11.14
CA TRP A 204 -14.55 6.45 10.08
C TRP A 204 -13.56 5.37 10.49
N ASP A 205 -12.35 5.73 10.92
CA ASP A 205 -11.29 4.78 11.23
C ASP A 205 -11.71 3.71 12.25
N HIS A 206 -12.47 4.10 13.28
CA HIS A 206 -12.96 3.17 14.30
C HIS A 206 -13.79 2.01 13.74
N ASN A 207 -14.45 2.21 12.61
CA ASN A 207 -15.32 1.22 11.97
C ASN A 207 -14.66 0.51 10.78
N HIS A 208 -13.45 0.90 10.37
CA HIS A 208 -12.84 0.47 9.11
C HIS A 208 -11.40 -0.06 9.25
N THR A 209 -11.04 -0.59 10.43
CA THR A 209 -9.73 -1.24 10.64
C THR A 209 -9.58 -2.56 9.84
N GLY A 210 -10.67 -3.10 9.31
CA GLY A 210 -10.66 -4.35 8.54
C GLY A 210 -10.18 -5.53 9.40
N ARG A 211 -9.22 -6.29 8.89
CA ARG A 211 -8.59 -7.42 9.61
C ARG A 211 -7.30 -7.03 10.31
N ARG A 212 -7.05 -5.72 10.41
CA ARG A 212 -5.76 -5.07 10.69
C ARG A 212 -6.00 -3.87 11.59
N ALA A 213 -5.06 -2.94 11.65
CA ALA A 213 -5.14 -1.76 12.51
C ALA A 213 -5.04 -0.43 11.75
N ILE A 214 -5.46 0.63 12.42
CA ILE A 214 -5.30 2.01 11.97
C ILE A 214 -4.61 2.81 13.08
N VAL A 215 -3.61 3.60 12.68
CA VAL A 215 -2.90 4.57 13.51
C VAL A 215 -3.10 5.95 12.88
N PRO A 216 -4.01 6.80 13.39
CA PRO A 216 -4.25 8.13 12.84
C PRO A 216 -2.97 8.99 12.76
N GLY A 217 -2.72 9.54 11.58
CA GLY A 217 -1.68 10.54 11.34
C GLY A 217 -2.17 11.95 11.69
N VAL A 218 -1.49 12.63 12.62
CA VAL A 218 -1.76 14.01 13.03
C VAL A 218 -0.82 14.96 12.31
N GLY A 219 -1.38 15.94 11.61
CA GLY A 219 -0.63 17.00 10.93
C GLY A 219 -0.18 18.06 11.92
N ALA A 220 0.78 17.71 12.76
CA ALA A 220 1.11 18.47 13.97
C ALA A 220 1.61 19.89 13.64
N TRP A 221 2.37 20.05 12.55
CA TRP A 221 2.89 21.35 12.08
C TRP A 221 1.80 22.37 11.71
N LEU A 222 0.55 21.93 11.50
CA LEU A 222 -0.59 22.80 11.19
C LEU A 222 -1.22 23.40 12.46
N ASN A 223 -0.87 22.91 13.65
CA ASN A 223 -1.65 23.08 14.86
C ASN A 223 -0.82 23.60 16.04
N THR A 224 -1.41 24.38 16.93
CA THR A 224 -0.76 24.75 18.21
C THR A 224 -0.56 23.51 19.09
N ASP A 225 0.29 23.61 20.11
CA ASP A 225 0.49 22.56 21.12
C ASP A 225 -0.82 22.05 21.73
N LEU A 226 -1.71 22.95 22.16
CA LEU A 226 -3.03 22.58 22.71
C LEU A 226 -3.92 21.88 21.67
N GLN A 227 -3.86 22.29 20.41
CA GLN A 227 -4.63 21.69 19.32
C GLN A 227 -4.10 20.31 18.94
N VAL A 228 -2.77 20.12 18.89
CA VAL A 228 -2.15 18.81 18.67
C VAL A 228 -2.54 17.86 19.80
N ILE A 229 -2.45 18.31 21.06
CA ILE A 229 -2.89 17.53 22.22
C ILE A 229 -4.38 17.17 22.11
N HIS A 230 -5.21 18.09 21.64
CA HIS A 230 -6.63 17.82 21.46
C HIS A 230 -6.89 16.74 20.39
N GLN A 231 -6.20 16.80 19.25
CA GLN A 231 -6.29 15.78 18.21
C GLN A 231 -5.74 14.43 18.67
N ILE A 232 -4.61 14.38 19.39
CA ILE A 232 -4.10 13.16 20.02
C ILE A 232 -5.17 12.53 20.92
N ASN A 233 -5.77 13.34 21.80
CA ASN A 233 -6.80 12.85 22.72
C ASN A 233 -8.05 12.34 21.99
N LYS A 234 -8.45 12.95 20.87
CA LYS A 234 -9.53 12.44 20.01
C LYS A 234 -9.18 11.06 19.43
N ALA A 235 -7.99 10.91 18.84
CA ALA A 235 -7.54 9.65 18.24
C ALA A 235 -7.38 8.50 19.25
N LEU A 236 -6.91 8.79 20.47
CA LEU A 236 -6.70 7.79 21.52
C LEU A 236 -8.00 7.41 22.28
N ARG A 237 -9.08 8.17 22.09
CA ARG A 237 -10.35 7.91 22.75
C ARG A 237 -11.01 6.68 22.14
N PRO A 238 -11.59 5.77 22.95
CA PRO A 238 -12.46 4.75 22.39
C PRO A 238 -13.74 5.37 21.81
N ASN A 239 -14.33 4.72 20.80
CA ASN A 239 -15.67 5.06 20.35
C ASN A 239 -16.74 4.62 21.37
N GLU A 240 -18.02 4.86 21.05
CA GLU A 240 -19.16 4.49 21.90
C GLU A 240 -19.25 2.98 22.20
N ASN A 241 -18.68 2.13 21.35
CA ASN A 241 -18.61 0.67 21.52
C ASN A 241 -17.36 0.21 22.25
N GLY A 242 -16.52 1.13 22.74
CA GLY A 242 -15.27 0.82 23.43
C GLY A 242 -14.10 0.45 22.50
N GLN A 243 -14.28 0.50 21.18
CA GLN A 243 -13.23 0.18 20.21
C GLN A 243 -12.19 1.29 20.18
N ARG A 244 -10.90 0.91 20.16
CA ARG A 244 -9.77 1.84 20.13
C ARG A 244 -9.01 1.72 18.82
N LEU A 245 -8.49 2.85 18.35
CA LEU A 245 -7.45 2.88 17.32
C LEU A 245 -6.12 2.48 17.97
N ALA A 246 -5.16 2.02 17.16
CA ALA A 246 -3.97 1.36 17.68
C ALA A 246 -2.88 2.31 18.21
N GLY A 247 -3.07 3.63 18.05
CA GLY A 247 -2.13 4.64 18.51
C GLY A 247 -2.35 5.97 17.81
N VAL A 248 -1.28 6.75 17.68
CA VAL A 248 -1.26 8.00 16.91
C VAL A 248 0.14 8.21 16.33
N ALA A 249 0.24 8.78 15.12
CA ALA A 249 1.50 9.13 14.48
C ALA A 249 1.55 10.64 14.24
N LEU A 250 2.59 11.32 14.71
CA LEU A 250 2.75 12.77 14.51
C LEU A 250 3.66 13.03 13.32
N TYR A 251 3.18 13.79 12.34
CA TYR A 251 4.04 14.39 11.33
C TYR A 251 4.36 15.83 11.77
N SER A 252 5.59 16.17 12.13
CA SER A 252 6.78 15.30 12.22
C SER A 252 7.63 15.60 13.45
N TYR A 253 8.63 14.76 13.73
CA TYR A 253 9.63 15.04 14.77
C TYR A 253 10.36 16.38 14.57
N ASN A 254 10.51 16.84 13.32
CA ASN A 254 11.15 18.13 13.07
C ASN A 254 10.25 19.30 13.49
N GLU A 255 8.96 19.19 13.20
CA GLU A 255 7.93 20.21 13.45
C GLU A 255 6.70 19.59 14.12
N PRO A 256 6.76 19.26 15.43
CA PRO A 256 5.66 18.60 16.12
C PRO A 256 4.56 19.57 16.58
N LEU A 257 4.65 20.84 16.19
CA LEU A 257 3.62 21.88 16.34
C LEU A 257 3.89 23.06 15.40
N ALA A 258 2.88 23.90 15.18
CA ALA A 258 2.99 25.13 14.40
C ALA A 258 3.99 26.14 15.01
N GLY A 259 4.84 26.71 14.17
CA GLY A 259 5.87 27.67 14.58
C GLY A 259 6.94 27.07 15.48
N THR A 260 7.30 25.81 15.24
CA THR A 260 8.32 25.08 16.01
C THR A 260 9.66 25.84 16.04
N THR A 261 10.23 25.97 17.23
CA THR A 261 11.66 26.24 17.46
C THR A 261 12.26 25.08 18.24
N PHE A 262 13.58 25.05 18.41
CA PHE A 262 14.24 24.03 19.24
C PHE A 262 13.64 23.97 20.65
N GLU A 263 13.45 25.12 21.30
CA GLU A 263 12.92 25.25 22.66
C GLU A 263 11.47 24.78 22.72
N ARG A 264 10.62 25.27 21.80
CA ARG A 264 9.19 24.89 21.77
C ARG A 264 9.01 23.39 21.53
N ARG A 265 9.75 22.81 20.60
CA ARG A 265 9.74 21.36 20.36
C ARG A 265 10.14 20.60 21.61
N ARG A 266 11.23 21.00 22.28
CA ARG A 266 11.68 20.33 23.51
C ARG A 266 10.61 20.40 24.60
N THR A 267 10.09 21.59 24.89
CA THR A 267 9.04 21.79 25.88
C THR A 267 7.80 20.95 25.57
N PHE A 268 7.37 20.91 24.31
CA PHE A 268 6.21 20.13 23.91
C PHE A 268 6.43 18.62 24.03
N MET A 269 7.59 18.11 23.61
CA MET A 269 7.92 16.68 23.78
C MET A 269 8.05 16.30 25.26
N ASP A 270 8.58 17.18 26.10
CA ASP A 270 8.65 16.96 27.55
C ASP A 270 7.25 16.99 28.19
N GLN A 271 6.34 17.84 27.70
CA GLN A 271 4.94 17.82 28.10
C GLN A 271 4.29 16.47 27.78
N LEU A 272 4.34 16.02 26.51
CA LEU A 272 3.74 14.75 26.09
C LEU A 272 4.23 13.55 26.91
N LYS A 273 5.52 13.54 27.30
CA LYS A 273 6.11 12.50 28.19
C LYS A 273 5.56 12.48 29.61
N THR A 274 4.85 13.51 30.04
CA THR A 274 4.24 13.60 31.38
C THR A 274 2.72 13.60 31.34
N SER A 275 2.12 13.72 30.14
CA SER A 275 0.67 13.69 29.90
C SER A 275 0.26 12.49 29.05
N GLU A 276 0.01 12.68 27.75
CA GLU A 276 -0.59 11.68 26.84
C GLU A 276 0.26 10.41 26.73
N PHE A 277 1.59 10.54 26.87
CA PHE A 277 2.56 9.44 26.79
C PHE A 277 3.37 9.30 28.09
N ALA A 278 2.71 9.50 29.25
CA ALA A 278 3.33 9.34 30.57
C ALA A 278 3.80 7.91 30.87
N LEU A 279 3.23 6.91 30.19
CA LEU A 279 3.64 5.52 30.28
C LEU A 279 4.39 5.12 29.01
N PRO A 280 5.48 4.35 29.11
CA PRO A 280 6.14 3.78 27.94
C PRO A 280 5.13 2.99 27.10
N ALA A 281 5.01 3.34 25.81
CA ALA A 281 4.23 2.56 24.87
C ALA A 281 5.00 1.27 24.52
N ALA A 282 4.31 0.14 24.52
CA ALA A 282 4.79 -1.08 23.90
C ALA A 282 4.31 -1.11 22.45
N ALA A 283 5.15 -1.60 21.53
CA ALA A 283 4.67 -1.96 20.20
C ALA A 283 3.52 -2.98 20.34
N PRO A 284 2.41 -2.86 19.59
CA PRO A 284 1.31 -3.79 19.72
C PRO A 284 1.72 -5.21 19.32
N ASP A 285 1.36 -6.19 20.14
CA ASP A 285 1.44 -7.60 19.76
C ASP A 285 0.30 -7.91 18.78
N TRP A 286 0.54 -7.69 17.48
CA TRP A 286 -0.47 -7.95 16.45
C TRP A 286 -0.83 -9.44 16.43
N PRO A 287 -2.10 -9.84 16.66
CA PRO A 287 -2.47 -11.25 16.76
C PRO A 287 -2.09 -12.06 15.52
N TRP A 288 -2.16 -11.45 14.33
CA TRP A 288 -1.79 -12.09 13.07
C TRP A 288 -0.27 -12.22 12.85
N ILE A 289 0.56 -11.56 13.65
CA ILE A 289 2.02 -11.72 13.67
C ILE A 289 2.46 -12.65 14.80
N VAL A 290 2.00 -12.41 16.04
CA VAL A 290 2.50 -13.14 17.21
C VAL A 290 1.86 -14.54 17.38
N ASN A 291 0.62 -14.71 16.93
CA ASN A 291 -0.14 -15.96 17.01
C ASN A 291 -0.91 -16.20 15.70
N PRO A 292 -0.23 -16.33 14.55
CA PRO A 292 -0.89 -16.54 13.27
C PRO A 292 -1.71 -17.83 13.30
N THR A 293 -2.85 -17.82 12.62
CA THR A 293 -3.71 -19.00 12.42
C THR A 293 -3.79 -19.42 10.94
N THR A 294 -3.20 -18.63 10.06
CA THR A 294 -3.24 -18.77 8.60
C THR A 294 -1.83 -18.74 8.01
N GLY A 295 -1.71 -19.17 6.76
CA GLY A 295 -0.48 -19.04 5.95
C GLY A 295 -0.70 -18.18 4.70
N HIS A 296 0.35 -18.03 3.91
CA HIS A 296 0.34 -17.29 2.66
C HIS A 296 0.86 -18.15 1.51
N LEU A 297 0.60 -17.72 0.28
CA LEU A 297 1.05 -18.40 -0.93
C LEU A 297 1.61 -17.37 -1.92
N GLN A 298 2.69 -17.75 -2.60
CA GLN A 298 3.19 -17.07 -3.80
C GLN A 298 3.78 -18.05 -4.80
N GLY A 299 3.91 -17.65 -6.06
CA GLY A 299 4.63 -18.41 -7.08
C GLY A 299 4.72 -17.63 -8.39
N ILE A 300 5.22 -18.27 -9.44
CA ILE A 300 5.26 -17.74 -10.81
C ILE A 300 4.43 -18.65 -11.72
N ALA A 301 3.43 -18.09 -12.38
CA ALA A 301 2.56 -18.85 -13.27
C ALA A 301 3.27 -19.15 -14.58
N ILE A 302 3.68 -20.41 -14.75
CA ILE A 302 4.36 -20.91 -15.96
C ILE A 302 3.64 -22.14 -16.49
N VAL A 303 3.39 -22.18 -17.80
CA VAL A 303 2.88 -23.35 -18.52
C VAL A 303 3.82 -23.64 -19.69
N GLY A 304 4.48 -24.81 -19.67
CA GLY A 304 5.59 -25.10 -20.57
C GLY A 304 6.73 -24.10 -20.37
N ASP A 305 7.11 -23.39 -21.43
CA ASP A 305 8.10 -22.30 -21.38
C ASP A 305 7.45 -20.89 -21.33
N THR A 306 6.14 -20.81 -21.15
CA THR A 306 5.39 -19.55 -21.22
C THR A 306 5.05 -19.01 -19.83
N ILE A 307 5.53 -17.80 -19.52
CA ILE A 307 5.09 -17.01 -18.37
C ILE A 307 3.68 -16.46 -18.66
N LEU A 308 2.74 -16.70 -17.77
CA LEU A 308 1.37 -16.19 -17.89
C LEU A 308 1.26 -14.80 -17.26
N SER A 309 1.48 -13.78 -18.07
CA SER A 309 1.38 -12.36 -17.68
C SER A 309 -0.05 -11.83 -17.75
N ASP A 310 -0.52 -11.15 -16.69
CA ASP A 310 -1.84 -10.49 -16.67
C ASP A 310 -3.04 -11.44 -16.87
N TYR A 311 -2.92 -12.70 -16.42
CA TYR A 311 -3.97 -13.72 -16.41
C TYR A 311 -4.39 -14.05 -14.98
N LYS A 312 -4.81 -15.29 -14.71
CA LYS A 312 -5.20 -15.77 -13.38
C LYS A 312 -4.72 -17.19 -13.14
N VAL A 313 -4.46 -17.52 -11.89
CA VAL A 313 -4.34 -18.89 -11.39
C VAL A 313 -5.54 -19.21 -10.51
N SER A 314 -6.02 -20.45 -10.54
CA SER A 314 -7.13 -20.90 -9.68
C SER A 314 -6.57 -21.68 -8.51
N LEU A 315 -6.97 -21.30 -7.30
CA LEU A 315 -6.63 -22.02 -6.07
C LEU A 315 -7.79 -22.93 -5.67
N LEU A 316 -7.50 -24.20 -5.44
CA LEU A 316 -8.48 -25.21 -5.02
C LEU A 316 -8.10 -25.82 -3.67
N LYS A 317 -9.10 -26.17 -2.87
CA LYS A 317 -8.97 -26.93 -1.61
C LYS A 317 -9.94 -28.10 -1.65
N ASP A 318 -9.45 -29.32 -1.43
CA ASP A 318 -10.25 -30.55 -1.53
C ASP A 318 -11.01 -30.68 -2.87
N GLY A 319 -10.38 -30.23 -3.96
CA GLY A 319 -10.97 -30.20 -5.31
C GLY A 319 -12.05 -29.13 -5.53
N GLN A 320 -12.35 -28.30 -4.52
CA GLN A 320 -13.29 -27.18 -4.64
C GLN A 320 -12.55 -25.87 -4.89
N TRP A 321 -13.13 -25.04 -5.76
CA TRP A 321 -12.60 -23.71 -6.04
C TRP A 321 -12.66 -22.82 -4.78
N VAL A 322 -11.54 -22.16 -4.47
CA VAL A 322 -11.43 -21.22 -3.34
C VAL A 322 -11.43 -19.78 -3.85
N ARG A 323 -10.54 -19.48 -4.81
CA ARG A 323 -10.43 -18.16 -5.46
C ARG A 323 -9.58 -18.20 -6.71
N ASP A 324 -9.76 -17.18 -7.55
CA ASP A 324 -8.82 -16.83 -8.60
C ASP A 324 -7.83 -15.78 -8.07
N ILE A 325 -6.56 -15.91 -8.47
CA ILE A 325 -5.49 -14.98 -8.11
C ILE A 325 -4.93 -14.41 -9.41
N PRO A 326 -4.96 -13.08 -9.63
CA PRO A 326 -4.39 -12.48 -10.82
C PRO A 326 -2.88 -12.65 -10.86
N THR A 327 -2.33 -12.85 -12.05
CA THR A 327 -0.88 -12.87 -12.26
C THR A 327 -0.39 -11.49 -12.68
N SER A 328 0.77 -11.11 -12.15
CA SER A 328 1.55 -9.94 -12.56
C SER A 328 2.13 -10.11 -13.96
N TYR A 329 2.78 -9.05 -14.46
CA TYR A 329 3.49 -9.07 -15.73
C TYR A 329 4.59 -10.14 -15.82
N ASP A 330 5.32 -10.41 -14.74
CA ASP A 330 6.35 -11.45 -14.68
C ASP A 330 5.79 -12.84 -14.31
N GLY A 331 4.46 -12.99 -14.33
CA GLY A 331 3.76 -14.22 -13.94
C GLY A 331 3.58 -14.41 -12.45
N TRP A 332 4.11 -13.53 -11.60
CA TRP A 332 3.96 -13.67 -10.15
C TRP A 332 2.48 -13.66 -9.75
N TYR A 333 2.10 -14.58 -8.87
CA TYR A 333 0.82 -14.54 -8.18
C TYR A 333 1.07 -14.68 -6.68
N GLY A 334 0.16 -14.13 -5.87
CA GLY A 334 0.23 -14.27 -4.43
C GLY A 334 -1.09 -13.98 -3.75
N THR A 335 -1.34 -14.67 -2.65
CA THR A 335 -2.50 -14.46 -1.77
C THR A 335 -2.09 -14.71 -0.33
N ILE A 336 -2.80 -14.08 0.60
CA ILE A 336 -2.54 -14.17 2.03
C ILE A 336 -3.71 -14.76 2.80
N ASP A 337 -3.46 -15.03 4.09
CA ASP A 337 -4.39 -15.52 5.09
C ASP A 337 -5.26 -16.70 4.64
N LEU A 338 -4.60 -17.70 4.06
CA LEU A 338 -5.18 -19.00 3.73
C LEU A 338 -5.24 -19.89 4.97
N GLU A 339 -6.34 -20.62 5.14
CA GLU A 339 -6.40 -21.68 6.15
C GLU A 339 -5.30 -22.72 5.89
N PRO A 340 -4.64 -23.26 6.94
CA PRO A 340 -3.64 -24.31 6.77
C PRO A 340 -4.22 -25.57 6.12
N GLY A 341 -3.39 -26.30 5.38
CA GLY A 341 -3.77 -27.56 4.75
C GLY A 341 -3.29 -27.68 3.30
N ALA A 342 -3.74 -28.74 2.64
CA ALA A 342 -3.39 -29.03 1.25
C ALA A 342 -4.26 -28.20 0.29
N TYR A 343 -3.62 -27.65 -0.74
CA TYR A 343 -4.27 -26.94 -1.83
C TYR A 343 -3.67 -27.36 -3.17
N SER A 344 -4.47 -27.26 -4.22
CA SER A 344 -4.04 -27.40 -5.60
C SER A 344 -4.02 -26.03 -6.27
N ILE A 345 -2.93 -25.71 -6.95
CA ILE A 345 -2.78 -24.51 -7.79
C ILE A 345 -2.98 -24.96 -9.22
N TYR A 346 -4.06 -24.51 -9.85
CA TYR A 346 -4.38 -24.80 -11.24
C TYR A 346 -4.03 -23.59 -12.11
N ILE A 347 -3.19 -23.81 -13.10
CA ILE A 347 -2.70 -22.79 -14.02
C ILE A 347 -3.06 -23.25 -15.43
N GLU A 348 -3.91 -22.50 -16.11
CA GLU A 348 -4.31 -22.76 -17.50
C GLU A 348 -3.79 -21.64 -18.39
N ASN A 349 -3.13 -22.01 -19.48
CA ASN A 349 -2.79 -21.08 -20.54
C ASN A 349 -4.02 -20.91 -21.46
N PRO A 350 -4.70 -19.75 -21.43
CA PRO A 350 -5.94 -19.58 -22.19
C PRO A 350 -5.72 -19.51 -23.72
N LEU A 351 -4.46 -19.39 -24.18
CA LEU A 351 -4.12 -19.34 -25.60
C LEU A 351 -3.92 -20.74 -26.19
N THR A 352 -3.46 -21.71 -25.39
CA THR A 352 -3.16 -23.07 -25.83
C THR A 352 -4.07 -24.13 -25.22
N SER A 353 -4.84 -23.78 -24.18
CA SER A 353 -5.61 -24.69 -23.32
C SER A 353 -4.75 -25.75 -22.62
N GLU A 354 -3.42 -25.57 -22.59
CA GLU A 354 -2.54 -26.37 -21.76
C GLU A 354 -2.68 -25.94 -20.31
N SER A 355 -2.63 -26.89 -19.39
CA SER A 355 -2.73 -26.61 -17.96
C SER A 355 -1.76 -27.43 -17.14
N VAL A 356 -1.28 -26.84 -16.05
CA VAL A 356 -0.51 -27.53 -15.01
C VAL A 356 -1.24 -27.42 -13.67
N GLN A 357 -1.10 -28.44 -12.85
CA GLN A 357 -1.62 -28.46 -11.48
C GLN A 357 -0.49 -28.81 -10.53
N HIS A 358 -0.36 -28.02 -9.46
CA HIS A 358 0.67 -28.21 -8.43
C HIS A 358 0.04 -28.27 -7.05
N GLU A 359 0.40 -29.31 -6.29
CA GLU A 359 -0.02 -29.44 -4.90
C GLU A 359 0.93 -28.67 -3.99
N VAL A 360 0.36 -27.94 -3.02
CA VAL A 360 1.10 -27.20 -1.99
C VAL A 360 0.46 -27.42 -0.63
N ILE A 361 1.26 -27.28 0.43
CA ILE A 361 0.78 -27.30 1.81
C ILE A 361 0.96 -25.90 2.39
N ILE A 362 -0.13 -25.28 2.80
CA ILE A 362 -0.14 -24.00 3.49
C ILE A 362 0.17 -24.25 4.97
N GLU A 363 1.25 -23.63 5.43
CA GLU A 363 1.69 -23.69 6.83
C GLU A 363 1.35 -22.38 7.56
N VAL A 364 0.99 -22.49 8.83
CA VAL A 364 0.69 -21.35 9.70
C VAL A 364 1.91 -20.41 9.79
N GLY A 365 1.67 -19.11 9.63
CA GLY A 365 2.67 -18.05 9.80
C GLY A 365 3.78 -18.02 8.76
N ARG A 366 3.63 -18.75 7.65
CA ARG A 366 4.65 -18.87 6.60
C ARG A 366 4.10 -18.51 5.24
N VAL A 367 5.03 -18.13 4.35
CA VAL A 367 4.75 -18.01 2.92
C VAL A 367 5.18 -19.29 2.23
N THR A 368 4.22 -20.06 1.75
CA THR A 368 4.47 -21.23 0.91
C THR A 368 4.80 -20.78 -0.51
N ASN A 369 5.85 -21.34 -1.09
CA ASN A 369 6.19 -21.12 -2.51
C ASN A 369 5.54 -22.23 -3.35
N GLY A 370 4.64 -21.84 -4.25
CA GLY A 370 4.13 -22.65 -5.35
C GLY A 370 5.11 -22.73 -6.52
N PRO A 371 4.66 -23.31 -7.66
CA PRO A 371 5.44 -23.34 -8.90
C PRO A 371 5.85 -21.94 -9.35
#